data_AF-A0A975HFM1-F1
#
_entry.id   AF-A0A975HFM1-F1
#
_cell.length_a   1.000
_cell.length_b   1.000
_cell.length_c   1.000
_cell.angle_alpha   90.00
_cell.angle_beta   90.00
_cell.angle_gamma   90.00
#
_symmetry.space_group_name_H-M   'P 1'
#
loop_
_entity.id
_entity.type
_entity.pdbx_description
1 polymer ?
#
loop_
_entity_poly.entity_id
_entity_poly.type
_entity_poly.pdbx_seq_one_letter_code
_entity_poly.pdbx_strand_id
1 'polypeptide(L)'
;MNPDIDRTALLRAHATLSAGCAFVATYAEREGTARTAHPAHARMTGNRLHELDRFLSVLIDEAASLLNGPRRDARLFARMRNTPEKLRRLGTVAALHGAVGQRLGAIGRICAYLRHCGDGVHRSGLARDIQLAGGRTDGGRTIAETPMGLYLEPPTIVAIAGLYRLVGDALLLSVDGTAP
;
A
#
# COMPACT_ATOMS: atom_id res chain seq x y z
N MET A 1 -24.44 2.01 18.87
CA MET A 1 -23.10 2.32 18.35
C MET A 1 -22.92 3.82 18.46
N ASN A 2 -21.77 4.29 18.93
CA ASN A 2 -21.54 5.71 19.22
C ASN A 2 -20.65 6.30 18.11
N PRO A 3 -21.16 7.21 17.26
CA PRO A 3 -20.42 7.77 16.12
C PRO A 3 -19.09 8.43 16.53
N ASP A 4 -18.99 8.93 17.76
CA ASP A 4 -17.74 9.50 18.28
C ASP A 4 -16.63 8.45 18.48
N ILE A 5 -17.00 7.22 18.84
CA ILE A 5 -16.06 6.11 19.02
C ILE A 5 -15.53 5.66 17.66
N ASP A 6 -16.41 5.52 16.67
CA ASP A 6 -16.03 5.09 15.32
C ASP A 6 -15.16 6.15 14.62
N ARG A 7 -15.46 7.44 14.82
CA ARG A 7 -14.62 8.54 14.31
C ARG A 7 -13.25 8.57 14.97
N THR A 8 -13.17 8.31 16.27
CA THR A 8 -11.89 8.19 16.98
C THR A 8 -11.06 7.01 16.45
N ALA A 9 -11.70 5.87 16.14
CA ALA A 9 -11.04 4.71 15.55
C ALA A 9 -10.47 5.02 14.15
N LEU A 10 -11.24 5.69 13.30
CA LEU A 10 -10.79 6.16 11.99
C LEU A 10 -9.55 7.06 12.10
N LEU A 11 -9.58 8.07 12.96
CA LEU A 11 -8.46 9.01 13.16
C LEU A 11 -7.20 8.28 13.65
N ARG A 12 -7.34 7.30 14.55
CA ARG A 12 -6.22 6.47 15.01
C ARG A 12 -5.64 5.58 13.91
N ALA A 13 -6.50 4.96 13.09
CA ALA A 13 -6.08 4.15 11.96
C ALA A 13 -5.32 5.00 10.92
N HIS A 14 -5.83 6.19 10.62
CA HIS A 14 -5.17 7.16 9.72
C HIS A 14 -3.82 7.62 10.26
N ALA A 15 -3.76 8.01 11.54
CA ALA A 15 -2.51 8.41 12.19
C ALA A 15 -1.47 7.28 12.18
N THR A 16 -1.89 6.04 12.39
CA THR A 16 -1.03 4.85 12.36
C THR A 16 -0.46 4.61 10.95
N LEU A 17 -1.31 4.63 9.92
CA LEU A 17 -0.87 4.52 8.52
C LEU A 17 0.10 5.65 8.16
N SER A 18 -0.23 6.88 8.54
CA SER A 18 0.56 8.09 8.32
C SER A 18 1.95 8.00 8.93
N ALA A 19 2.04 7.55 10.18
CA ALA A 19 3.31 7.34 10.89
C ALA A 19 4.12 6.21 10.25
N GLY A 20 3.46 5.10 9.87
CA GLY A 20 4.10 3.99 9.15
C GLY A 20 4.72 4.43 7.82
N CYS A 21 3.99 5.22 7.03
CA CYS A 21 4.49 5.76 5.76
C CYS A 21 5.73 6.64 5.97
N ALA A 22 5.69 7.54 6.97
CA ALA A 22 6.81 8.41 7.29
C ALA A 22 8.05 7.61 7.74
N PHE A 23 7.85 6.58 8.58
CA PHE A 23 8.92 5.68 9.01
C PHE A 23 9.57 4.96 7.83
N VAL A 24 8.77 4.37 6.94
CA VAL A 24 9.26 3.64 5.76
C VAL A 24 10.02 4.56 4.81
N ALA A 25 9.51 5.76 4.53
CA ALA A 25 10.17 6.73 3.66
C ALA A 25 11.51 7.19 4.25
N THR A 26 11.52 7.61 5.53
CA THR A 26 12.74 8.06 6.23
C THR A 26 13.80 6.97 6.26
N TYR A 27 13.38 5.73 6.51
CA TYR A 27 14.31 4.60 6.56
C TYR A 27 14.92 4.30 5.19
N ALA A 28 14.12 4.34 4.12
CA ALA A 28 14.59 4.13 2.76
C ALA A 28 15.66 5.17 2.37
N GLU A 29 15.43 6.44 2.71
CA GLU A 29 16.38 7.52 2.46
C GLU A 29 17.71 7.32 3.22
N ARG A 30 17.63 6.85 4.48
CA ARG A 30 18.82 6.59 5.32
C ARG A 30 19.65 5.39 4.89
N GLU A 31 19.03 4.36 4.29
CA GLU A 31 19.76 3.23 3.70
C GLU A 31 20.42 3.58 2.35
N GLY A 32 20.21 4.80 1.84
CA GLY A 32 20.82 5.29 0.61
C GLY A 32 22.35 5.35 0.70
N THR A 33 23.03 4.26 0.28
CA THR A 33 24.37 4.15 -0.34
C THR A 33 24.93 2.72 -0.29
N ALA A 34 24.43 1.85 0.60
CA ALA A 34 24.87 0.46 0.70
C ALA A 34 24.02 -0.45 -0.21
N ARG A 35 24.52 -0.78 -1.41
CA ARG A 35 23.90 -1.72 -2.38
C ARG A 35 24.04 -3.19 -1.94
N THR A 36 23.67 -3.54 -0.71
CA THR A 36 23.72 -4.94 -0.27
C THR A 36 22.36 -5.61 -0.48
N ALA A 37 22.25 -6.35 -1.58
CA ALA A 37 21.14 -7.27 -1.83
C ALA A 37 21.23 -8.48 -0.88
N HIS A 38 21.00 -8.27 0.41
CA HIS A 38 20.94 -9.33 1.41
C HIS A 38 19.49 -9.82 1.58
N PRO A 39 19.23 -11.14 1.61
CA PRO A 39 17.87 -11.68 1.78
C PRO A 39 17.15 -11.15 3.02
N ALA A 40 17.87 -10.86 4.09
CA ALA A 40 17.28 -10.27 5.31
C ALA A 40 16.75 -8.84 5.08
N HIS A 41 17.49 -7.99 4.36
CA HIS A 41 17.03 -6.62 4.04
C HIS A 41 15.82 -6.65 3.10
N ALA A 42 15.84 -7.58 2.13
CA ALA A 42 14.70 -7.81 1.24
C ALA A 42 13.44 -8.21 2.01
N ARG A 43 13.55 -9.22 2.89
CA ARG A 43 12.44 -9.68 3.72
C ARG A 43 11.94 -8.58 4.64
N MET A 44 12.84 -7.81 5.25
CA MET A 44 12.49 -6.67 6.08
C MET A 44 11.70 -5.62 5.29
N THR A 45 12.14 -5.29 4.07
CA THR A 45 11.44 -4.37 3.17
C THR A 45 10.06 -4.90 2.82
N GLY A 46 9.96 -6.19 2.44
CA GLY A 46 8.68 -6.84 2.16
C GLY A 46 7.72 -6.83 3.35
N ASN A 47 8.22 -7.05 4.57
CA ASN A 47 7.43 -6.99 5.80
C ASN A 47 6.91 -5.58 6.08
N ARG A 48 7.76 -4.55 5.94
CA ARG A 48 7.36 -3.15 6.14
C ARG A 48 6.26 -2.74 5.17
N LEU A 49 6.41 -3.08 3.89
CA LEU A 49 5.40 -2.78 2.88
C LEU A 49 4.10 -3.57 3.11
N HIS A 50 4.20 -4.80 3.58
CA HIS A 50 3.02 -5.59 3.97
C HIS A 50 2.29 -4.99 5.18
N GLU A 51 3.02 -4.44 6.14
CA GLU A 51 2.41 -3.77 7.30
C GLU A 51 1.68 -2.49 6.89
N LEU A 52 2.21 -1.72 5.92
CA LEU A 52 1.48 -0.58 5.35
C LEU A 52 0.14 -1.00 4.70
N ASP A 53 0.15 -2.11 3.97
CA ASP A 53 -1.08 -2.68 3.39
C ASP A 53 -2.09 -3.07 4.49
N ARG A 54 -1.61 -3.65 5.60
CA ARG A 54 -2.45 -3.97 6.76
C ARG A 54 -3.03 -2.72 7.42
N PHE A 55 -2.24 -1.67 7.62
CA PHE A 55 -2.72 -0.41 8.19
C PHE A 55 -3.78 0.24 7.29
N LEU A 56 -3.56 0.25 5.97
CA LEU A 56 -4.55 0.75 5.02
C LEU A 56 -5.84 -0.09 5.05
N SER A 57 -5.72 -1.41 5.13
CA SER A 57 -6.85 -2.33 5.23
C SER A 57 -7.72 -2.06 6.47
N VAL A 58 -7.09 -1.77 7.63
CA VAL A 58 -7.80 -1.35 8.85
C VAL A 58 -8.48 0.00 8.65
N LEU A 59 -7.80 0.99 8.08
CA LEU A 59 -8.38 2.30 7.80
C LEU A 59 -9.63 2.20 6.89
N ILE A 60 -9.59 1.33 5.88
CA ILE A 60 -10.74 1.08 5.00
C ILE A 60 -11.92 0.48 5.79
N ASP A 61 -11.65 -0.43 6.73
CA ASP A 61 -12.70 -1.05 7.56
C ASP A 61 -13.38 -0.03 8.48
N GLU A 62 -12.61 0.89 9.08
CA GLU A 62 -13.15 1.99 9.89
C GLU A 62 -13.96 2.98 9.02
N ALA A 63 -13.45 3.34 7.84
CA ALA A 63 -14.16 4.22 6.90
C ALA A 63 -15.48 3.59 6.43
N ALA A 64 -15.48 2.30 6.09
CA ALA A 64 -16.68 1.58 5.68
C ALA A 64 -17.75 1.55 6.78
N SER A 65 -17.33 1.43 8.04
CA SER A 65 -18.24 1.41 9.20
C SER A 65 -18.99 2.73 9.36
N LEU A 66 -18.32 3.86 9.10
CA LEU A 66 -18.91 5.20 9.15
C LEU A 66 -19.76 5.53 7.92
N LEU A 67 -19.37 5.09 6.72
CA LEU A 67 -20.04 5.43 5.46
C LEU A 67 -21.29 4.59 5.16
N ASN A 68 -21.25 3.28 5.40
CA ASN A 68 -22.31 2.34 5.00
C ASN A 68 -23.12 1.78 6.17
N GLY A 69 -22.73 2.14 7.41
CA GLY A 69 -23.36 1.67 8.63
C GLY A 69 -23.05 0.20 8.98
N PRO A 70 -23.48 -0.27 10.16
CA PRO A 70 -22.74 -1.34 10.86
C PRO A 70 -23.07 -2.78 10.46
N ARG A 71 -24.14 -3.03 9.69
CA ARG A 71 -24.84 -4.33 9.74
C ARG A 71 -24.75 -5.24 8.53
N ARG A 72 -24.27 -4.79 7.37
CA ARG A 72 -24.05 -5.68 6.21
C ARG A 72 -22.60 -5.72 5.71
N ASP A 73 -21.87 -4.62 5.82
CA ASP A 73 -20.58 -4.50 5.15
C ASP A 73 -19.37 -4.73 6.06
N ALA A 74 -19.41 -4.36 7.34
CA ALA A 74 -18.25 -4.51 8.25
C ALA A 74 -17.71 -5.96 8.31
N ARG A 75 -18.59 -6.98 8.35
CA ARG A 75 -18.18 -8.41 8.30
C ARG A 75 -17.68 -8.83 6.93
N LEU A 76 -18.17 -8.22 5.86
CA LEU A 76 -17.74 -8.50 4.50
C LEU A 76 -16.34 -7.92 4.26
N PHE A 77 -16.11 -6.68 4.66
CA PHE A 77 -14.81 -6.01 4.62
C PHE A 77 -13.78 -6.70 5.52
N ALA A 78 -14.12 -7.07 6.76
CA ALA A 78 -13.21 -7.78 7.65
C ALA A 78 -12.74 -9.16 7.11
N ARG A 79 -13.54 -9.81 6.25
CA ARG A 79 -13.18 -11.08 5.60
C ARG A 79 -12.34 -10.90 4.35
N MET A 80 -12.33 -9.70 3.77
CA MET A 80 -11.54 -9.41 2.58
C MET A 80 -10.09 -9.19 2.98
N ARG A 81 -9.18 -9.93 2.34
CA ARG A 81 -7.72 -9.78 2.55
C ARG A 81 -7.04 -8.96 1.45
N ASN A 82 -7.80 -8.53 0.45
CA ASN A 82 -7.29 -7.82 -0.71
C ASN A 82 -7.65 -6.33 -0.61
N THR A 83 -6.69 -5.53 -0.15
CA THR A 83 -6.82 -4.09 0.06
C THR A 83 -7.29 -3.33 -1.19
N PRO A 84 -6.76 -3.56 -2.40
CA PRO A 84 -7.33 -3.00 -3.64
C PRO A 84 -8.83 -3.28 -3.83
N GLU A 85 -9.26 -4.53 -3.59
CA GLU A 85 -10.67 -4.90 -3.75
C GLU A 85 -11.54 -4.30 -2.65
N LYS A 86 -11.04 -4.14 -1.42
CA LYS A 86 -11.74 -3.38 -0.37
C LYS A 86 -11.96 -1.94 -0.81
N LEU A 87 -10.90 -1.28 -1.27
CA LEU A 87 -10.98 0.11 -1.74
C LEU A 87 -11.97 0.26 -2.90
N ARG A 88 -11.97 -0.68 -3.86
CA ARG A 88 -12.93 -0.73 -4.96
C ARG A 88 -14.37 -0.82 -4.46
N ARG A 89 -14.64 -1.71 -3.49
CA ARG A 89 -15.98 -1.90 -2.93
C ARG A 89 -16.46 -0.75 -2.07
N LEU A 90 -15.56 -0.02 -1.42
CA LEU A 90 -15.93 1.14 -0.61
C LEU A 90 -16.54 2.25 -1.47
N GLY A 91 -16.17 2.35 -2.76
CA GLY A 91 -16.86 3.22 -3.73
C GLY A 91 -16.60 4.72 -3.58
N THR A 92 -16.34 5.20 -2.35
CA THR A 92 -16.26 6.64 -2.03
C THR A 92 -15.04 7.35 -2.61
N VAL A 93 -14.01 6.60 -2.99
CA VAL A 93 -12.83 7.13 -3.67
C VAL A 93 -12.69 6.57 -5.08
N ALA A 94 -13.77 6.68 -5.86
CA ALA A 94 -13.85 6.20 -7.24
C ALA A 94 -12.68 6.70 -8.14
N ALA A 95 -12.18 7.91 -7.87
CA ALA A 95 -11.01 8.47 -8.56
C ALA A 95 -9.72 7.63 -8.37
N LEU A 96 -9.64 6.80 -7.32
CA LEU A 96 -8.48 5.97 -7.00
C LEU A 96 -8.59 4.52 -7.52
N HIS A 97 -9.68 4.11 -8.14
CA HIS A 97 -9.86 2.68 -8.47
C HIS A 97 -9.04 2.20 -9.66
N GLY A 98 -8.75 3.08 -10.62
CA GLY A 98 -7.98 2.74 -11.82
C GLY A 98 -6.49 2.55 -11.54
N ALA A 99 -5.71 3.62 -11.75
CA ALA A 99 -4.25 3.57 -11.63
C ALA A 99 -3.79 3.16 -10.21
N VAL A 100 -4.42 3.68 -9.16
CA VAL A 100 -4.02 3.38 -7.78
C VAL A 100 -4.31 1.92 -7.40
N GLY A 101 -5.46 1.37 -7.80
CA GLY A 101 -5.74 -0.06 -7.61
C GLY A 101 -4.71 -0.98 -8.27
N GLN A 102 -4.29 -0.65 -9.51
CA GLN A 102 -3.23 -1.39 -10.21
C GLN A 102 -1.89 -1.30 -9.48
N ARG A 103 -1.53 -0.12 -8.97
CA ARG A 103 -0.30 0.11 -8.20
C ARG A 103 -0.30 -0.67 -6.88
N LEU A 104 -1.40 -0.64 -6.13
CA LEU A 104 -1.56 -1.43 -4.90
C LEU A 104 -1.44 -2.94 -5.19
N GLY A 105 -2.04 -3.42 -6.29
CA GLY A 105 -1.89 -4.80 -6.73
C GLY A 105 -0.44 -5.19 -7.05
N ALA A 106 0.32 -4.32 -7.73
CA ALA A 106 1.74 -4.52 -7.99
C ALA A 106 2.57 -4.53 -6.71
N ILE A 107 2.30 -3.62 -5.77
CA ILE A 107 2.94 -3.60 -4.46
C ILE A 107 2.71 -4.92 -3.72
N GLY A 108 1.48 -5.45 -3.73
CA GLY A 108 1.17 -6.75 -3.10
C GLY A 108 2.01 -7.90 -3.66
N ARG A 109 2.22 -7.95 -4.99
CA ARG A 109 3.09 -8.95 -5.63
C ARG A 109 4.56 -8.78 -5.27
N ILE A 110 5.05 -7.53 -5.23
CA ILE A 110 6.42 -7.21 -4.76
C ILE A 110 6.62 -7.66 -3.32
N CYS A 111 5.68 -7.36 -2.42
CA CYS A 111 5.74 -7.77 -1.00
C CYS A 111 5.85 -9.29 -0.86
N ALA A 112 5.03 -10.03 -1.61
CA ALA A 112 5.10 -11.49 -1.63
C ALA A 112 6.50 -11.96 -2.08
N TYR A 113 6.99 -11.46 -3.22
CA TYR A 113 8.30 -11.82 -3.74
C TYR A 113 9.44 -11.57 -2.74
N LEU A 114 9.46 -10.39 -2.11
CA LEU A 114 10.50 -9.99 -1.16
C LEU A 114 10.49 -10.82 0.13
N ARG A 115 9.31 -11.13 0.67
CA ARG A 115 9.16 -11.93 1.90
C ARG A 115 9.65 -13.37 1.72
N HIS A 116 9.42 -13.90 0.52
CA HIS A 116 9.78 -15.26 0.14
C HIS A 116 11.20 -15.36 -0.44
N CYS A 117 11.99 -14.28 -0.40
CA CYS A 117 13.39 -14.25 -0.83
C CYS A 117 13.64 -14.75 -2.27
N GLY A 118 12.66 -14.57 -3.17
CA GLY A 118 12.85 -14.89 -4.59
C GLY A 118 12.93 -16.38 -4.90
N ASP A 119 12.32 -17.23 -4.09
CA ASP A 119 12.11 -18.67 -4.26
C ASP A 119 11.23 -19.06 -5.48
N GLY A 120 11.22 -18.23 -6.53
CA GLY A 120 10.69 -18.57 -7.85
C GLY A 120 9.25 -18.14 -8.11
N VAL A 121 8.50 -17.68 -7.11
CA VAL A 121 7.05 -17.52 -7.23
C VAL A 121 6.63 -16.41 -8.23
N HIS A 122 7.42 -15.36 -8.47
CA HIS A 122 7.00 -14.23 -9.32
C HIS A 122 8.14 -13.49 -10.05
N ARG A 123 9.13 -14.21 -10.59
CA ARG A 123 10.27 -13.54 -11.30
C ARG A 123 9.82 -12.83 -12.57
N SER A 124 8.96 -13.46 -13.37
CA SER A 124 8.41 -12.88 -14.60
C SER A 124 7.43 -11.76 -14.27
N GLY A 125 7.75 -10.53 -14.68
CA GLY A 125 6.89 -9.36 -14.48
C GLY A 125 7.22 -8.50 -13.26
N LEU A 126 8.14 -8.92 -12.38
CA LEU A 126 8.56 -8.12 -11.21
C LEU A 126 9.08 -6.74 -11.61
N ALA A 127 9.84 -6.65 -12.70
CA ALA A 127 10.34 -5.38 -13.23
C ALA A 127 9.21 -4.38 -13.53
N ARG A 128 8.16 -4.88 -14.19
CA ARG A 128 6.97 -4.10 -14.51
C ARG A 128 6.21 -3.71 -13.24
N ASP A 129 6.10 -4.62 -12.28
CA ASP A 129 5.46 -4.34 -11.00
C ASP A 129 6.19 -3.25 -10.22
N ILE A 130 7.53 -3.27 -10.21
CA ILE A 130 8.36 -2.23 -9.57
C ILE A 130 8.14 -0.87 -10.23
N GLN A 131 8.11 -0.81 -11.57
CA GLN A 131 7.81 0.43 -12.30
C GLN A 131 6.42 0.97 -11.95
N LEU A 132 5.41 0.09 -11.98
CA LEU A 132 4.03 0.44 -11.67
C LEU A 132 3.91 0.93 -10.22
N ALA A 133 4.46 0.20 -9.25
CA ALA A 133 4.47 0.58 -7.84
C ALA A 133 5.12 1.96 -7.62
N GLY A 134 6.25 2.21 -8.28
CA GLY A 134 6.96 3.49 -8.28
C GLY A 134 6.26 4.63 -9.04
N GLY A 135 5.12 4.38 -9.68
CA GLY A 135 4.36 5.39 -10.42
C GLY A 135 4.95 5.77 -11.78
N ARG A 136 5.84 4.94 -12.34
CA ARG A 136 6.42 5.14 -13.68
C ARG A 136 5.52 4.46 -14.70
N THR A 137 4.74 5.24 -15.46
CA THR A 137 3.77 4.72 -16.45
C THR A 137 4.32 4.60 -17.87
N ASP A 138 5.48 5.18 -18.14
CA ASP A 138 5.98 5.27 -19.51
C ASP A 138 6.88 4.09 -19.85
N GLY A 139 6.48 3.32 -20.88
CA GLY A 139 7.22 2.21 -21.49
C GLY A 139 8.52 2.63 -22.20
N GLY A 140 9.22 3.65 -21.69
CA GLY A 140 10.35 4.32 -22.34
C GLY A 140 11.73 3.70 -22.09
N ARG A 141 11.84 2.59 -21.37
CA ARG A 141 13.07 1.81 -21.31
C ARG A 141 12.72 0.34 -21.21
N THR A 142 12.98 -0.41 -22.28
CA THR A 142 13.26 -1.84 -22.20
C THR A 142 14.38 -1.99 -21.19
N ILE A 143 14.03 -2.25 -19.93
CA ILE A 143 15.02 -2.69 -18.97
C ILE A 143 15.43 -4.04 -19.54
N ALA A 144 16.68 -4.16 -20.01
CA ALA A 144 17.30 -5.45 -20.17
C ALA A 144 16.92 -6.29 -18.95
N GLU A 145 16.70 -7.59 -19.09
CA GLU A 145 16.47 -8.49 -17.96
C GLU A 145 17.76 -8.59 -17.10
N THR A 146 18.24 -7.47 -16.59
CA THR A 146 19.19 -7.40 -15.50
C THR A 146 18.53 -8.20 -14.40
N PRO A 147 19.21 -9.22 -13.84
CA PRO A 147 18.69 -9.96 -12.72
C PRO A 147 18.44 -8.95 -11.60
N MET A 148 17.21 -8.45 -11.49
CA MET A 148 16.83 -7.58 -10.41
C MET A 148 16.87 -8.47 -9.18
N GLY A 149 17.94 -8.28 -8.41
CA GLY A 149 18.09 -8.91 -7.11
C GLY A 149 16.94 -8.53 -6.20
N LEU A 150 16.98 -9.07 -4.99
CA LEU A 150 16.02 -8.82 -3.93
C LEU A 150 16.11 -7.38 -3.36
N TYR A 151 16.13 -6.36 -4.22
CA TYR A 151 16.37 -4.98 -3.86
C TYR A 151 15.36 -4.05 -4.52
N LEU A 152 14.72 -3.21 -3.71
CA LEU A 152 13.95 -2.06 -4.17
C LEU A 152 14.77 -0.80 -3.95
N GLU A 153 14.87 0.04 -4.98
CA GLU A 153 15.57 1.31 -4.84
C GLU A 153 14.82 2.24 -3.87
N PRO A 154 15.54 3.02 -3.04
CA PRO A 154 14.93 3.95 -2.09
C PRO A 154 13.87 4.87 -2.70
N PRO A 155 14.04 5.47 -3.90
CA PRO A 155 13.01 6.31 -4.49
C PRO A 155 11.70 5.54 -4.78
N THR A 156 11.79 4.24 -5.07
CA THR A 156 10.61 3.40 -5.27
C THR A 156 9.89 3.17 -3.95
N ILE A 157 10.63 2.90 -2.86
CA ILE A 157 10.05 2.70 -1.53
C ILE A 157 9.36 4.00 -1.05
N VAL A 158 10.00 5.15 -1.25
CA VAL A 158 9.42 6.46 -0.94
C VAL A 158 8.15 6.72 -1.75
N ALA A 159 8.16 6.42 -3.06
CA ALA A 159 6.98 6.55 -3.92
C ALA A 159 5.82 5.64 -3.48
N ILE A 160 6.11 4.43 -3.01
CA ILE A 160 5.11 3.51 -2.46
C ILE A 160 4.52 4.07 -1.15
N ALA A 161 5.37 4.53 -0.23
CA ALA A 161 4.91 5.14 1.02
C ALA A 161 4.04 6.37 0.77
N GLY A 162 4.43 7.21 -0.20
CA GLY A 162 3.64 8.36 -0.65
C GLY A 162 2.27 7.97 -1.22
N LEU A 163 2.19 6.86 -1.97
CA LEU A 163 0.91 6.35 -2.46
C LEU A 163 -0.01 5.94 -1.30
N TYR A 164 0.49 5.17 -0.33
CA TYR A 164 -0.32 4.77 0.84
C TYR A 164 -0.82 5.97 1.63
N ARG A 165 0.04 6.96 1.84
CA ARG A 165 -0.33 8.23 2.50
C ARG A 165 -1.46 8.93 1.74
N LEU A 166 -1.32 9.09 0.42
CA LEU A 166 -2.32 9.72 -0.43
C LEU A 166 -3.68 9.02 -0.37
N VAL A 167 -3.69 7.68 -0.41
CA VAL A 167 -4.93 6.91 -0.28
C VAL A 167 -5.55 7.11 1.11
N GLY A 168 -4.73 7.09 2.16
CA GLY A 168 -5.19 7.31 3.53
C GLY A 168 -5.82 8.69 3.74
N ASP A 169 -5.17 9.74 3.23
CA ASP A 169 -5.67 11.12 3.31
C ASP A 169 -6.99 11.27 2.55
N ALA A 170 -7.09 10.70 1.35
CA ALA A 170 -8.33 10.73 0.55
C ALA A 170 -9.48 9.98 1.22
N LEU A 171 -9.21 8.86 1.90
CA LEU A 171 -10.22 8.13 2.66
C LEU A 171 -10.75 8.96 3.83
N LEU A 172 -9.88 9.59 4.61
CA LEU A 172 -10.28 10.43 5.74
C LEU A 172 -11.18 11.60 5.27
N LEU A 173 -10.74 12.31 4.22
CA LEU A 173 -11.51 13.40 3.62
C LEU A 173 -12.89 12.96 3.11
N SER A 174 -12.98 11.77 2.50
CA SER A 174 -14.24 11.23 2.01
C SER A 174 -15.25 10.96 3.13
N VAL A 175 -14.78 10.61 4.33
CA VAL A 175 -15.63 10.38 5.50
C VAL A 175 -16.06 11.69 6.15
N ASP A 176 -15.18 12.69 6.17
CA ASP A 176 -15.49 14.02 6.72
C ASP A 176 -16.41 14.85 5.80
N GLY A 177 -16.84 14.32 4.64
CA GLY A 177 -17.70 15.02 3.68
C GLY A 177 -17.00 16.19 2.97
N THR A 178 -15.68 16.26 3.09
CA THR A 178 -14.82 17.26 2.44
C THR A 178 -14.10 16.60 1.27
N ALA A 179 -14.88 16.11 0.30
CA ALA A 179 -14.30 15.79 -1.00
C ALA A 179 -13.93 17.11 -1.71
N PRO A 180 -12.75 17.24 -2.34
CA PRO A 180 -12.50 18.30 -3.31
C PRO A 180 -13.43 18.18 -4.53
#